data_AF-A0A2P4PK66-F1
#
_entry.id   AF-A0A2P4PK66-F1
#
_cell.length_a   1.000
_cell.length_b   1.000
_cell.length_c   1.000
_cell.angle_alpha   90.00
_cell.angle_beta   90.00
_cell.angle_gamma   90.00
#
_symmetry.space_group_name_H-M   'P 1'
#
loop_
_entity.id
_entity.type
_entity.pdbx_description
1 polymer ?
#
loop_
_entity_poly.entity_id
_entity_poly.type
_entity_poly.pdbx_seq_one_letter_code
_entity_poly.pdbx_strand_id
1 'polypeptide(L)'
;MHKIASDLYRLKTTYQQSLEQQQFSSTDPLIKLARRVDAERIYDPPGELSKNGKRHDNDFEEVSNILIIPTNKEILCDRSPFLPSTLHNSLHFLPDGPARLLDTQFRLLREDLLNPIRGGLSNLLTALLQEYHSSTNDIKLSKELKKIQDGGGRFSYNNGVNENGDLQVYTNIRFANIICDKRKG
;
A
#
# COMPACT_ATOMS: atom_id res chain seq x y z
N MET A 1 -43.47 29.37 -9.47
CA MET A 1 -42.13 29.62 -8.89
C MET A 1 -42.05 29.42 -7.37
N HIS A 2 -43.12 29.66 -6.59
CA HIS A 2 -43.08 29.48 -5.12
C HIS A 2 -42.80 28.05 -4.62
N LYS A 3 -43.22 27.01 -5.35
CA LYS A 3 -43.03 25.61 -4.91
C LYS A 3 -41.57 25.16 -4.91
N ILE A 4 -40.79 25.56 -5.92
CA ILE A 4 -39.38 25.16 -6.04
C ILE A 4 -38.54 25.77 -4.89
N ALA A 5 -38.81 27.03 -4.55
CA ALA A 5 -38.12 27.70 -3.45
C ALA A 5 -38.45 27.07 -2.09
N SER A 6 -39.71 26.68 -1.86
CA SER A 6 -40.10 25.98 -0.63
C SER A 6 -39.49 24.58 -0.56
N ASP A 7 -39.43 23.87 -1.68
CA ASP A 7 -38.85 22.51 -1.74
C ASP A 7 -37.34 22.53 -1.49
N LEU A 8 -36.63 23.50 -2.07
CA LEU A 8 -35.20 23.73 -1.79
C LEU A 8 -34.94 24.11 -0.33
N TYR A 9 -35.78 24.96 0.25
CA TYR A 9 -35.66 25.35 1.66
C TYR A 9 -35.91 24.16 2.59
N ARG A 10 -36.89 23.31 2.25
CA ARG A 10 -37.18 22.08 2.99
C ARG A 10 -36.00 21.12 2.91
N LEU A 11 -35.47 20.90 1.71
CA LEU A 11 -34.32 20.02 1.49
C LEU A 11 -33.09 20.49 2.27
N LYS A 12 -32.79 21.80 2.24
CA LYS A 12 -31.70 22.41 3.00
C LYS A 12 -31.86 22.19 4.50
N THR A 13 -33.07 22.43 5.02
CA THR A 13 -33.37 22.27 6.45
C THR A 13 -33.27 20.80 6.89
N THR A 14 -33.78 19.86 6.08
CA THR A 14 -33.69 18.42 6.35
C THR A 14 -32.24 17.92 6.32
N TYR A 15 -31.40 18.45 5.42
CA TYR A 15 -29.98 18.14 5.37
C TYR A 15 -29.22 18.71 6.59
N GLN A 16 -29.55 19.92 7.01
CA GLN A 16 -28.95 20.54 8.20
C GLN A 16 -29.25 19.71 9.48
N GLN A 17 -30.48 19.23 9.63
CA GLN A 17 -30.89 18.40 10.76
C GLN A 17 -30.24 17.02 10.77
N SER A 18 -29.99 16.43 9.59
CA SER A 18 -29.28 15.14 9.50
C SER A 18 -27.79 15.27 9.81
N LEU A 19 -27.16 16.40 9.45
CA LEU A 19 -25.80 16.74 9.88
C LEU A 19 -25.68 16.83 11.41
N GLU A 20 -26.64 17.48 12.07
CA GLU A 20 -26.66 17.67 13.52
C GLU A 20 -26.94 16.38 14.31
N GLN A 21 -27.74 15.47 13.76
CA GLN A 21 -28.12 14.22 14.43
C GLN A 21 -27.11 13.09 14.27
N GLN A 22 -26.05 13.26 13.45
CA GLN A 22 -25.11 12.18 13.07
C GLN A 22 -25.79 10.88 12.60
N GLN A 23 -27.07 10.93 12.22
CA GLN A 23 -27.84 9.81 11.69
C GLN A 23 -27.62 9.73 10.17
N PHE A 24 -26.37 9.55 9.76
CA PHE A 24 -26.08 9.27 8.37
C PHE A 24 -26.20 7.78 8.12
N SER A 25 -27.34 7.37 7.57
CA SER A 25 -27.44 6.08 6.90
C SER A 25 -26.41 6.05 5.77
N SER A 26 -25.69 4.94 5.64
CA SER A 26 -24.72 4.69 4.54
C SER A 26 -25.36 4.73 3.14
N THR A 27 -26.69 4.86 3.06
CA THR A 27 -27.50 4.96 1.85
C THR A 27 -27.81 6.38 1.40
N ASP A 28 -27.35 7.44 2.10
CA ASP A 28 -27.58 8.82 1.67
C ASP A 28 -26.95 9.09 0.29
N PRO A 29 -27.74 9.52 -0.73
CA PRO A 29 -27.23 9.87 -2.05
C PRO A 29 -26.10 10.90 -2.05
N LEU A 30 -26.11 11.86 -1.13
CA LEU A 30 -25.09 12.92 -1.04
C LEU A 30 -23.76 12.37 -0.52
N ILE A 31 -23.80 11.50 0.49
CA ILE A 31 -22.60 10.80 0.98
C ILE A 31 -22.02 9.90 -0.12
N LYS A 32 -22.89 9.17 -0.84
CA LYS A 32 -22.44 8.32 -1.95
C LYS A 32 -21.80 9.12 -3.08
N LEU A 33 -22.27 10.34 -3.34
CA LEU A 33 -21.67 11.24 -4.31
C LEU A 33 -20.32 11.78 -3.81
N ALA A 34 -20.26 12.28 -2.57
CA ALA A 34 -19.03 12.78 -1.95
C ALA A 34 -17.93 11.71 -1.97
N ARG A 35 -18.23 10.47 -1.57
CA ARG A 35 -17.29 9.34 -1.63
C ARG A 35 -16.78 9.04 -3.04
N ARG A 36 -17.62 9.20 -4.08
CA ARG A 36 -17.20 9.00 -5.47
C ARG A 36 -16.26 10.11 -5.94
N VAL A 37 -16.62 11.36 -5.67
CA VAL A 37 -15.78 12.52 -6.01
C VAL A 37 -14.42 12.43 -5.30
N ASP A 38 -14.41 12.05 -4.03
CA ASP A 38 -13.16 11.83 -3.29
C ASP A 38 -12.33 10.68 -3.87
N ALA A 39 -12.99 9.56 -4.24
CA ALA A 39 -12.32 8.44 -4.89
C ALA A 39 -11.71 8.86 -6.23
N GLU A 40 -12.41 9.66 -7.05
CA GLU A 40 -11.89 10.18 -8.33
C GLU A 40 -10.72 11.13 -8.13
N ARG A 41 -10.74 11.96 -7.08
CA ARG A 41 -9.66 12.90 -6.75
C ARG A 41 -8.38 12.17 -6.32
N ILE A 42 -8.53 11.08 -5.58
CA ILE A 42 -7.41 10.28 -5.05
C ILE A 42 -7.00 9.19 -6.05
N TYR A 43 -7.82 8.94 -7.08
CA TYR A 43 -7.57 7.92 -8.08
C TYR A 43 -6.28 8.20 -8.84
N ASP A 44 -5.37 7.26 -8.73
CA ASP A 44 -4.03 7.36 -9.27
C ASP A 44 -3.66 6.02 -9.92
N PRO A 45 -3.92 5.84 -11.23
CA PRO A 45 -3.74 4.55 -11.89
C PRO A 45 -2.25 4.13 -11.96
N PRO A 46 -1.95 2.88 -12.31
CA PRO A 46 -0.58 2.39 -12.40
C PRO A 46 0.13 2.89 -13.66
N GLY A 47 1.46 2.84 -13.64
CA GLY A 47 2.28 3.08 -14.83
C GLY A 47 2.17 4.50 -15.41
N GLU A 48 2.11 4.59 -16.75
CA GLU A 48 2.06 5.87 -17.48
C GLU A 48 0.65 6.47 -17.52
N LEU A 49 -0.38 5.69 -17.13
CA LEU A 49 -1.74 6.22 -16.96
C LEU A 49 -1.80 7.27 -15.85
N SER A 50 -0.86 7.22 -14.91
CA SER A 50 -0.78 8.19 -13.83
C SER A 50 -0.36 9.56 -14.35
N LYS A 51 -1.02 10.62 -13.88
CA LYS A 51 -0.66 12.01 -14.21
C LYS A 51 0.75 12.41 -13.76
N ASN A 52 1.28 11.73 -12.75
CA ASN A 52 2.64 11.96 -12.24
C ASN A 52 3.65 10.96 -12.81
N GLY A 53 3.25 10.15 -13.80
CA GLY A 53 4.04 9.04 -14.33
C GLY A 53 4.20 7.89 -13.33
N LYS A 54 5.10 6.97 -13.67
CA LYS A 54 5.40 5.77 -12.88
C LYS A 54 5.87 6.11 -11.47
N ARG A 55 5.41 5.34 -10.49
CA ARG A 55 5.88 5.42 -9.09
C ARG A 55 7.33 4.96 -8.94
N HIS A 56 7.67 3.87 -9.63
CA HIS A 56 8.98 3.22 -9.59
C HIS A 56 9.20 2.42 -10.88
N ASP A 57 10.37 1.80 -11.03
CA ASP A 57 10.73 1.01 -12.22
C ASP A 57 9.86 -0.24 -12.42
N ASN A 58 9.26 -0.76 -11.36
CA ASN A 58 8.33 -1.90 -11.39
C ASN A 58 6.82 -1.51 -11.44
N ASP A 59 6.49 -0.24 -11.72
CA ASP A 59 5.10 0.24 -11.82
C ASP A 59 4.63 0.16 -13.27
N PHE A 60 3.91 -0.91 -13.62
CA PHE A 60 3.38 -1.16 -14.96
C PHE A 60 1.85 -1.30 -14.94
N GLU A 61 1.23 -0.91 -16.06
CA GLU A 61 -0.21 -1.07 -16.31
C GLU A 61 -0.57 -2.55 -16.45
N GLU A 62 0.20 -3.27 -17.27
CA GLU A 62 0.04 -4.71 -17.49
C GLU A 62 0.74 -5.52 -16.40
N VAL A 63 -0.03 -6.34 -15.68
CA VAL A 63 0.47 -7.15 -14.56
C VAL A 63 1.51 -8.19 -14.97
N SER A 64 1.50 -8.63 -16.23
CA SER A 64 2.49 -9.57 -16.78
C SER A 64 3.91 -9.01 -16.82
N ASN A 65 4.06 -7.68 -16.80
CA ASN A 65 5.35 -7.00 -16.77
C ASN A 65 5.84 -6.71 -15.35
N ILE A 66 5.01 -6.92 -14.33
CA ILE A 66 5.35 -6.64 -12.93
C ILE A 66 6.15 -7.81 -12.36
N LEU A 67 7.33 -7.51 -11.83
CA LEU A 67 8.16 -8.49 -11.14
C LEU A 67 7.52 -8.87 -9.80
N ILE A 68 7.47 -10.19 -9.52
CA ILE A 68 6.97 -10.72 -8.24
C ILE A 68 7.85 -10.22 -7.08
N ILE A 69 9.16 -10.30 -7.25
CA ILE A 69 10.13 -9.78 -6.29
C ILE A 69 10.19 -8.25 -6.45
N PRO A 70 10.09 -7.48 -5.35
CA PRO A 70 10.11 -6.03 -5.43
C PRO A 70 11.51 -5.53 -5.82
N THR A 71 11.56 -4.39 -6.52
CA THR A 71 12.83 -3.72 -6.81
C THR A 71 13.25 -2.81 -5.67
N ASN A 72 14.53 -2.42 -5.64
CA ASN A 72 15.01 -1.44 -4.65
C ASN A 72 14.25 -0.10 -4.76
N LYS A 73 13.94 0.35 -5.98
CA LYS A 73 13.19 1.60 -6.19
C LYS A 73 11.74 1.49 -5.73
N GLU A 74 11.14 0.30 -5.84
CA GLU A 74 9.80 0.05 -5.31
C GLU A 74 9.78 0.06 -3.77
N ILE A 75 10.75 -0.60 -3.13
CA ILE A 75 10.85 -0.65 -1.66
C ILE A 75 11.04 0.75 -1.07
N LEU A 76 11.83 1.59 -1.74
CA LEU A 76 12.16 2.95 -1.30
C LEU A 76 11.17 4.01 -1.82
N CYS A 77 10.10 3.61 -2.51
CA CYS A 77 9.12 4.54 -3.07
C CYS A 77 8.19 5.09 -1.97
N ASP A 78 8.18 6.42 -1.81
CA ASP A 78 7.29 7.09 -0.85
C ASP A 78 5.83 7.14 -1.34
N ARG A 79 5.60 7.05 -2.65
CA ARG A 79 4.26 7.09 -3.22
C ARG A 79 3.55 5.76 -3.05
N SER A 80 2.35 5.80 -2.47
CA SER A 80 1.55 4.61 -2.17
C SER A 80 1.32 3.74 -3.42
N PRO A 81 1.36 2.41 -3.28
CA PRO A 81 1.09 1.49 -4.37
C PRO A 81 -0.34 1.67 -4.89
N PHE A 82 -0.54 1.40 -6.18
CA PHE A 82 -1.87 1.37 -6.75
C PHE A 82 -2.63 0.12 -6.26
N LEU A 83 -3.62 0.33 -5.40
CA LEU A 83 -4.46 -0.72 -4.84
C LEU A 83 -5.89 -0.63 -5.39
N PRO A 84 -6.24 -1.46 -6.38
CA PRO A 84 -7.60 -1.49 -6.92
C PRO A 84 -8.60 -2.01 -5.89
N SER A 85 -9.83 -1.49 -5.94
CA SER A 85 -10.90 -1.93 -5.04
C SER A 85 -11.65 -3.13 -5.61
N THR A 86 -11.97 -4.10 -4.75
CA THR A 86 -12.76 -5.30 -5.07
C THR A 86 -14.26 -5.00 -5.30
N LEU A 87 -14.71 -3.79 -4.99
CA LEU A 87 -16.12 -3.42 -5.13
C LEU A 87 -16.55 -3.27 -6.59
N HIS A 88 -17.74 -3.78 -6.90
CA HIS A 88 -18.40 -3.51 -8.17
C HIS A 88 -18.62 -2.00 -8.35
N ASN A 89 -18.34 -1.47 -9.55
CA ASN A 89 -18.35 -0.04 -9.89
C ASN A 89 -17.28 0.84 -9.20
N SER A 90 -16.24 0.25 -8.59
CA SER A 90 -15.06 1.05 -8.21
C SER A 90 -14.28 1.51 -9.43
N LEU A 91 -13.52 2.60 -9.28
CA LEU A 91 -12.69 3.14 -10.36
C LEU A 91 -11.58 2.15 -10.73
N HIS A 92 -11.45 1.90 -12.02
CA HIS A 92 -10.44 1.03 -12.58
C HIS A 92 -10.16 1.44 -14.02
N PHE A 93 -8.91 1.26 -14.48
CA PHE A 93 -8.50 1.62 -15.83
C PHE A 93 -8.95 0.58 -16.87
N LEU A 94 -9.00 -0.70 -16.47
CA LEU A 94 -9.60 -1.78 -17.27
C LEU A 94 -11.14 -1.80 -17.16
N PRO A 95 -11.85 -2.16 -18.24
CA PRO A 95 -13.30 -2.38 -18.22
C PRO A 95 -13.68 -3.59 -17.38
N ASP A 96 -14.97 -3.69 -17.03
CA ASP A 96 -15.51 -4.83 -16.31
C ASP A 96 -15.31 -6.15 -17.08
N GLY A 97 -14.73 -7.14 -16.41
CA GLY A 97 -14.47 -8.45 -17.00
C GLY A 97 -13.35 -9.22 -16.28
N PRO A 98 -12.98 -10.40 -16.81
CA PRO A 98 -11.96 -11.26 -16.20
C PRO A 98 -10.58 -10.59 -16.07
N ALA A 99 -10.19 -9.75 -17.04
CA ALA A 99 -8.92 -9.03 -17.02
C ALA A 99 -8.81 -8.08 -15.81
N ARG A 100 -9.89 -7.34 -15.53
CA ARG A 100 -9.97 -6.47 -14.35
C ARG A 100 -9.89 -7.25 -13.05
N LEU A 101 -10.58 -8.39 -12.98
CA LEU A 101 -10.51 -9.26 -11.81
C LEU A 101 -9.09 -9.77 -11.58
N LEU A 102 -8.42 -10.23 -12.64
CA LEU A 102 -7.04 -10.71 -12.57
C LEU A 102 -6.08 -9.60 -12.12
N ASP A 103 -6.16 -8.40 -12.70
CA ASP A 103 -5.34 -7.25 -12.28
C ASP A 103 -5.56 -6.93 -10.80
N THR A 104 -6.83 -6.89 -10.39
CA THR A 104 -7.21 -6.58 -9.01
C THR A 104 -6.63 -7.60 -8.04
N GLN A 105 -6.85 -8.89 -8.29
CA GLN A 105 -6.38 -9.95 -7.40
C GLN A 105 -4.86 -10.02 -7.36
N PHE A 106 -4.18 -9.90 -8.51
CA PHE A 106 -2.73 -9.89 -8.57
C PHE A 106 -2.14 -8.77 -7.71
N ARG A 107 -2.61 -7.53 -7.89
CA ARG A 107 -2.07 -6.37 -7.17
C ARG A 107 -2.33 -6.44 -5.67
N LEU A 108 -3.53 -6.86 -5.26
CA LEU A 108 -3.86 -6.99 -3.84
C LEU A 108 -3.05 -8.11 -3.17
N LEU A 109 -3.00 -9.31 -3.78
CA LEU A 109 -2.22 -10.43 -3.24
C LEU A 109 -0.72 -10.11 -3.16
N ARG A 110 -0.21 -9.40 -4.17
CA ARG A 110 1.17 -8.95 -4.18
C ARG A 110 1.42 -7.93 -3.07
N GLU A 111 0.53 -6.97 -2.84
CA GLU A 111 0.69 -6.03 -1.73
C GLU A 111 0.60 -6.73 -0.37
N ASP A 112 -0.31 -7.68 -0.18
CA ASP A 112 -0.41 -8.46 1.07
C ASP A 112 0.92 -9.18 1.39
N LEU A 113 1.63 -9.67 0.36
CA LEU A 113 2.95 -10.26 0.50
C LEU A 113 4.05 -9.22 0.80
N LEU A 114 4.01 -8.07 0.13
CA LEU A 114 5.08 -7.08 0.17
C LEU A 114 4.99 -6.11 1.34
N ASN A 115 3.79 -5.83 1.83
CA ASN A 115 3.58 -4.85 2.89
C ASN A 115 4.36 -5.21 4.18
N PRO A 116 4.37 -6.46 4.68
CA PRO A 116 5.22 -6.87 5.79
C PRO A 116 6.71 -6.69 5.52
N ILE A 117 7.16 -7.00 4.30
CA ILE A 117 8.56 -6.88 3.89
C ILE A 117 8.98 -5.40 3.87
N ARG A 118 8.15 -4.52 3.31
CA ARG A 118 8.39 -3.07 3.25
C ARG A 118 8.47 -2.48 4.66
N GLY A 119 7.53 -2.86 5.53
CA GLY A 119 7.53 -2.47 6.94
C GLY A 119 8.80 -2.94 7.66
N GLY A 120 9.18 -4.20 7.50
CA GLY A 120 10.39 -4.74 8.10
C GLY A 120 11.67 -4.05 7.63
N LEU A 121 11.79 -3.79 6.32
CA LEU A 121 12.97 -3.13 5.75
C LEU A 121 13.07 -1.67 6.22
N SER A 122 11.96 -0.94 6.24
CA SER A 122 11.91 0.44 6.75
C SER A 122 12.32 0.51 8.22
N ASN A 123 11.84 -0.42 9.04
CA ASN A 123 12.21 -0.54 10.45
C ASN A 123 13.70 -0.85 10.62
N LEU A 124 14.25 -1.77 9.81
CA LEU A 124 15.67 -2.14 9.85
C LEU A 124 16.55 -0.94 9.46
N LEU A 125 16.20 -0.24 8.38
CA LEU A 125 16.91 0.97 7.94
C LEU A 125 16.88 2.06 9.02
N THR A 126 15.72 2.26 9.65
CA THR A 126 15.58 3.22 10.76
C THR A 126 16.48 2.84 11.94
N ALA A 127 16.51 1.56 12.32
CA ALA A 127 17.35 1.06 13.40
C ALA A 127 18.86 1.24 13.10
N LEU A 128 19.28 0.97 11.86
CA LEU A 128 20.66 1.18 11.41
C LEU A 128 21.06 2.67 11.42
N LEU A 129 20.15 3.57 11.00
CA LEU A 129 20.39 5.02 11.03
C LEU A 129 20.45 5.56 12.46
N GLN A 130 19.61 5.05 13.37
CA GLN A 130 19.62 5.43 14.79
C GLN A 130 20.94 5.05 15.47
N GLU A 131 21.50 3.88 15.16
CA GLU A 131 22.82 3.45 15.66
C GLU A 131 23.94 4.38 15.17
N TYR A 132 23.88 4.85 13.92
CA TYR A 132 24.88 5.76 13.36
C TYR A 132 24.89 7.14 14.04
N HIS A 133 23.72 7.64 14.46
CA HIS A 133 23.57 9.00 15.01
C HIS A 133 23.57 9.07 16.55
N SER A 134 23.31 7.99 17.28
CA SER A 134 23.17 8.01 18.75
C SER A 134 24.32 7.33 19.47
N SER A 135 25.15 8.10 20.19
CA SER A 135 26.14 7.57 21.14
C SER A 135 25.53 7.00 22.43
N THR A 136 24.24 7.26 22.69
CA THR A 136 23.65 7.09 24.03
C THR A 136 22.14 6.93 23.92
N ASN A 137 21.63 5.72 24.22
CA ASN A 137 20.54 5.45 25.18
C ASN A 137 19.78 4.13 24.96
N ASP A 138 19.96 3.42 23.83
CA ASP A 138 19.34 2.10 23.64
C ASP A 138 20.38 0.97 23.49
N ILE A 139 21.00 0.63 24.62
CA ILE A 139 22.02 -0.43 24.74
C ILE A 139 21.47 -1.78 24.23
N LYS A 140 20.16 -1.99 24.30
CA LYS A 140 19.51 -3.23 23.88
C LYS A 140 19.42 -3.32 22.35
N LEU A 141 18.96 -2.27 21.68
CA LEU A 141 18.83 -2.22 20.21
C LEU A 141 20.20 -2.36 19.53
N SER A 142 21.20 -1.61 19.99
CA SER A 142 22.56 -1.66 19.44
C SER A 142 23.23 -3.03 19.61
N LYS A 143 22.98 -3.74 20.73
CA LYS A 143 23.45 -5.12 20.91
C LYS A 143 22.76 -6.11 19.99
N GLU A 144 21.43 -5.99 19.80
CA GLU A 144 20.68 -6.85 18.87
C GLU A 144 21.10 -6.61 17.41
N LEU A 145 21.30 -5.36 17.00
CA LEU A 145 21.80 -5.03 15.66
C LEU A 145 23.19 -5.60 15.40
N LYS A 146 24.13 -5.47 16.34
CA LYS A 146 25.47 -6.08 16.21
C LYS A 146 25.40 -7.60 16.09
N LYS A 147 24.57 -8.27 16.90
CA LYS A 147 24.35 -9.72 16.77
C LYS A 147 23.84 -10.08 15.37
N ILE A 148 22.90 -9.29 14.84
CA ILE A 148 22.34 -9.52 13.51
C ILE A 148 23.38 -9.25 12.41
N GLN A 149 24.24 -8.24 12.55
CA GLN A 149 25.33 -7.95 11.61
C GLN A 149 26.38 -9.06 11.59
N ASP A 150 26.72 -9.63 12.75
CA ASP A 150 27.77 -10.65 12.86
C ASP A 150 27.26 -12.06 12.52
N GLY A 151 26.07 -12.43 13.03
CA GLY A 151 25.55 -13.80 12.99
C GLY A 151 24.22 -13.99 12.25
N GLY A 152 23.59 -12.90 11.78
CA GLY A 152 22.22 -12.94 11.29
C GLY A 152 21.21 -13.25 12.40
N GLY A 153 19.97 -13.54 12.01
CA GLY A 153 18.90 -13.91 12.94
C GLY A 153 17.59 -13.17 12.64
N ARG A 154 16.63 -13.33 13.56
CA ARG A 154 15.34 -12.63 13.48
C ARG A 154 15.51 -11.22 14.02
N PHE A 155 15.34 -10.23 13.16
CA PHE A 155 15.17 -8.83 13.52
C PHE A 155 13.68 -8.57 13.78
N SER A 156 13.36 -8.11 14.99
CA SER A 156 12.02 -7.67 15.35
C SER A 156 12.10 -6.24 15.87
N TYR A 157 11.37 -5.33 15.23
CA TYR A 157 11.34 -3.92 15.63
C TYR A 157 10.02 -3.61 16.33
N ASN A 158 10.02 -3.81 17.65
CA ASN A 158 8.86 -3.53 18.49
C ASN A 158 8.86 -2.06 18.94
N ASN A 159 8.46 -1.15 18.04
CA ASN A 159 8.21 0.24 18.41
C ASN A 159 6.71 0.58 18.49
N GLY A 160 5.83 -0.44 18.57
CA GLY A 160 4.40 -0.29 18.84
C GLY A 160 3.54 0.28 17.70
N VAL A 161 4.11 0.57 16.52
CA VAL A 161 3.36 1.18 15.39
C VAL A 161 3.03 0.18 14.27
N ASN A 162 3.82 -0.88 14.09
CA ASN A 162 3.62 -1.85 12.99
C ASN A 162 3.80 -3.28 13.50
N GLU A 163 2.71 -4.06 13.55
CA GLU A 163 2.67 -5.38 14.20
C GLU A 163 3.33 -6.51 13.39
N ASN A 164 3.68 -6.30 12.12
CA ASN A 164 4.09 -7.38 11.20
C ASN A 164 5.36 -7.06 10.39
N GLY A 165 6.43 -6.59 11.03
CA GLY A 165 7.68 -6.20 10.36
C GLY A 165 8.89 -7.08 10.65
N ASP A 166 8.70 -8.30 11.15
CA ASP A 166 9.84 -9.16 11.49
C ASP A 166 10.58 -9.59 10.23
N LEU A 167 11.90 -9.40 10.25
CA LEU A 167 12.79 -9.81 9.16
C LEU A 167 13.72 -10.91 9.62
N GLN A 168 13.85 -11.94 8.80
CA GLN A 168 14.96 -12.87 8.93
C GLN A 168 16.15 -12.33 8.15
N VAL A 169 17.20 -11.95 8.87
CA VAL A 169 18.43 -11.42 8.30
C VAL A 169 19.45 -12.54 8.23
N TYR A 170 20.03 -12.75 7.06
CA TYR A 170 21.08 -13.73 6.84
C TYR A 170 22.37 -12.99 6.46
N THR A 171 23.45 -13.30 7.17
CA THR A 171 24.79 -12.76 6.89
C THR A 171 25.61 -13.78 6.10
N ASN A 172 26.69 -13.32 5.46
CA ASN A 172 27.61 -14.17 4.71
C ASN A 172 26.98 -14.99 3.56
N ILE A 173 25.89 -14.48 2.96
CA ILE A 173 25.23 -15.13 1.82
C ILE A 173 26.18 -15.15 0.62
N ARG A 174 26.34 -16.33 0.02
CA ARG A 174 27.05 -16.51 -1.26
C ARG A 174 26.05 -16.97 -2.31
N PHE A 175 25.89 -16.17 -3.36
CA PHE A 175 25.09 -16.58 -4.51
C PHE A 175 25.86 -17.61 -5.33
N ALA A 176 25.23 -18.75 -5.58
CA ALA A 176 25.73 -19.77 -6.48
C ALA A 176 24.77 -19.91 -7.67
N ASN A 177 25.32 -20.10 -8.87
CA ASN A 177 24.51 -20.32 -10.06
C ASN A 177 23.87 -21.71 -10.00
N ILE A 178 22.56 -21.79 -10.15
CA ILE A 178 21.81 -23.05 -10.23
C ILE A 178 21.42 -23.25 -11.69
N ILE A 179 21.94 -24.32 -12.31
CA ILE A 179 21.62 -24.68 -13.69
C ILE A 179 20.57 -25.80 -13.64
N CYS A 180 19.35 -25.52 -14.09
CA CYS A 180 18.33 -26.55 -14.28
C CYS A 180 18.58 -27.31 -15.59
N ASP A 181 18.88 -28.60 -15.49
CA ASP A 181 19.00 -29.49 -16.65
C ASP A 181 17.62 -29.90 -17.17
N LYS A 182 17.28 -29.45 -18.37
CA LYS A 182 16.00 -29.76 -19.04
C LYS A 182 15.79 -31.26 -19.31
N ARG A 183 16.82 -32.10 -19.18
CA ARG A 183 16.72 -33.55 -19.41
C ARG A 183 16.30 -34.34 -18.17
N LYS A 184 16.25 -33.70 -17.00
CA LYS A 184 15.89 -34.34 -15.71
C LYS A 184 14.61 -33.78 -15.10
N GLY A 185 13.82 -33.03 -15.86
CA GLY A 185 12.51 -32.48 -15.48
C GLY A 185 11.38 -33.18 -16.20
#